data_AF-A0A0P1NXX5-F1
#
_entry.id   AF-A0A0P1NXX5-F1
#
_cell.length_a   1.000
_cell.length_b   1.000
_cell.length_c   1.000
_cell.angle_alpha   90.00
_cell.angle_beta   90.00
_cell.angle_gamma   90.00
#
_symmetry.space_group_name_H-M   'P 1'
#
loop_
_entity.id
_entity.type
_entity.pdbx_description
1 polymer ?
#
loop_
_entity_poly.entity_id
_entity_poly.type
_entity_poly.pdbx_seq_one_letter_code
_entity_poly.pdbx_strand_id
1 'polypeptide(L)' 'MPKSLRFLIFLLLLFDLCFAQSGKDLVERLKKKYLSIDDAVVKFEQSVRYNVTKFEQSFNGTFYFKKEE' A
#
# COMPACT_ATOMS: atom_id res chain seq x y z
N MET A 1 25.07 -16.48 31.85
CA MET A 1 23.81 -16.44 31.08
C MET A 1 23.53 -17.80 30.49
N PRO A 2 22.34 -18.38 30.72
CA PRO A 2 21.98 -19.68 30.16
C PRO A 2 21.95 -19.63 28.62
N LYS A 3 22.37 -20.72 27.97
CA LYS A 3 22.46 -20.81 26.50
C LYS A 3 21.11 -20.56 25.82
N SER A 4 20.01 -20.93 26.48
CA SER A 4 18.63 -20.67 26.05
C SER A 4 18.29 -19.18 25.99
N LEU A 5 18.79 -18.36 26.91
CA LEU A 5 18.54 -16.91 26.93
C LEU A 5 19.27 -16.19 25.80
N ARG A 6 20.49 -16.64 25.44
CA ARG A 6 21.22 -16.10 24.28
C ARG A 6 20.51 -16.41 22.97
N PHE A 7 19.98 -17.62 22.85
CA PHE A 7 19.19 -18.04 21.68
C PHE A 7 17.89 -17.23 21.55
N LEU A 8 17.18 -17.01 22.67
CA LEU A 8 15.96 -16.20 22.69
C LEU A 8 16.24 -14.74 22.24
N ILE A 9 17.30 -14.12 22.75
CA ILE A 9 17.70 -12.76 22.36
C ILE A 9 18.05 -12.70 20.87
N PHE A 10 18.80 -13.68 20.38
CA PHE A 10 19.14 -13.78 18.95
C PHE A 10 17.88 -13.94 18.07
N LEU A 11 16.92 -14.75 18.52
CA LEU A 11 15.65 -14.94 17.80
C LEU A 11 14.82 -13.66 17.80
N LEU A 12 14.74 -12.94 18.92
CA LEU A 12 14.02 -11.66 19.03
C LEU A 12 14.62 -10.60 18.08
N LEU A 13 15.94 -10.51 17.99
CA LEU A 13 16.61 -9.57 17.08
C LEU A 13 16.38 -9.88 15.59
N LEU A 14 16.14 -11.14 15.23
CA LEU A 14 15.78 -11.53 13.86
C LEU A 14 14.33 -11.19 13.51
N PHE A 15 13.43 -11.18 14.49
CA PHE A 15 12.04 -10.79 14.28
C PHE A 15 11.89 -9.29 13.98
N ASP A 16 12.70 -8.43 14.62
CA ASP A 16 12.70 -6.98 14.35
C ASP A 16 13.11 -6.64 12.90
N LEU A 17 14.01 -7.44 12.30
CA LEU A 17 14.41 -7.30 10.89
C LEU A 17 13.29 -7.72 9.91
N CYS A 18 12.38 -8.60 10.33
CA CYS A 18 11.31 -9.13 9.48
C CYS A 18 10.04 -8.25 9.54
N PHE A 19 9.95 -7.34 10.51
CA PHE A 19 8.75 -6.57 10.84
C PHE A 19 8.87 -5.06 10.57
N ALA A 20 9.35 -4.65 9.40
CA ALA A 20 9.12 -3.27 8.96
C ALA A 20 9.28 -3.11 7.45
N GLN A 21 8.31 -3.57 6.66
CA GLN A 21 8.09 -2.89 5.39
C GLN A 21 7.45 -1.55 5.72
N SER A 22 8.27 -0.52 5.86
CA SER A 22 7.80 0.79 6.27
C SER A 22 6.81 1.30 5.24
N GLY A 23 5.75 1.99 5.68
CA GLY A 23 4.86 2.69 4.75
C GLY A 23 5.63 3.60 3.78
N LYS A 24 6.82 4.08 4.20
CA LYS A 24 7.76 4.82 3.35
C LYS A 24 8.25 4.00 2.15
N ASP A 25 8.64 2.74 2.35
CA ASP A 25 9.15 1.86 1.28
C ASP A 25 8.05 1.46 0.30
N LEU A 26 6.81 1.38 0.78
CA LEU A 26 5.62 1.20 -0.07
C LEU A 26 5.38 2.43 -0.95
N VAL A 27 5.37 3.62 -0.35
CA VAL A 27 5.19 4.88 -1.07
C VAL A 27 6.30 5.10 -2.09
N GLU A 28 7.56 4.80 -1.75
CA GLU A 28 8.69 4.99 -2.67
C GLU A 28 8.59 4.04 -3.88
N ARG A 29 8.19 2.78 -3.68
CA ARG A 29 7.95 1.85 -4.79
C ARG A 29 6.79 2.28 -5.68
N LEU A 30 5.69 2.76 -5.09
CA LEU A 30 4.56 3.28 -5.86
C LEU A 30 4.98 4.51 -6.67
N LYS A 31 5.72 5.45 -6.06
CA LYS A 31 6.27 6.61 -6.77
C LYS A 31 7.14 6.20 -7.94
N LYS A 32 8.09 5.28 -7.76
CA LYS A 32 8.93 4.77 -8.85
C LYS A 32 8.11 4.11 -9.97
N LYS A 33 7.09 3.33 -9.59
CA LYS A 33 6.22 2.64 -10.56
C LYS A 33 5.40 3.61 -11.42
N TYR A 34 4.91 4.69 -10.83
CA TYR A 34 4.06 5.67 -11.53
C TYR A 34 4.83 6.88 -12.07
N LEU A 35 6.14 7.00 -11.81
CA LEU A 35 6.97 8.11 -12.28
C LEU A 35 6.97 8.23 -13.80
N SER A 36 6.95 7.09 -14.50
CA SER A 36 7.01 6.98 -15.96
C SER A 36 5.67 7.14 -16.66
N ILE A 37 4.59 7.46 -15.91
CA ILE A 37 3.28 7.69 -16.50
C ILE A 37 3.11 9.21 -16.65
N ASP A 38 3.20 9.69 -17.88
CA ASP A 38 3.01 11.10 -18.22
C ASP A 38 1.54 11.38 -18.59
N ASP A 39 0.84 10.42 -19.19
CA ASP A 39 -0.59 10.47 -19.47
C ASP A 39 -1.25 9.09 -19.25
N ALA A 40 -2.53 9.11 -18.82
CA ALA A 40 -3.30 7.89 -18.65
C ALA A 40 -4.79 8.10 -18.89
N VAL A 41 -5.43 7.11 -19.52
CA VAL A 41 -6.89 7.04 -19.68
C VAL A 41 -7.36 5.73 -19.07
N VAL A 42 -8.11 5.81 -17.96
CA VAL A 42 -8.52 4.64 -17.18
C VAL A 42 -10.05 4.59 -17.10
N LYS A 43 -10.63 3.49 -17.59
CA LYS A 43 -12.06 3.19 -17.35
C LYS A 43 -12.19 2.48 -16.01
N PHE A 44 -13.14 2.90 -15.19
CA PHE A 44 -13.34 2.32 -13.87
C PHE A 44 -14.83 2.14 -13.56
N GLU A 45 -15.08 1.21 -12.66
CA GLU A 45 -16.34 0.99 -11.98
C GLU A 45 -16.08 1.11 -10.48
N GLN A 46 -16.84 1.96 -9.79
CA GLN A 46 -16.69 2.21 -8.38
C GLN A 46 -18.00 1.92 -7.67
N SER A 47 -17.93 1.06 -6.65
CA SER A 47 -19.04 0.76 -5.75
C SER A 47 -18.72 1.29 -4.35
N VAL A 48 -19.61 2.12 -3.82
CA VAL A 48 -19.53 2.69 -2.47
C VAL A 48 -20.68 2.13 -1.64
N ARG A 49 -20.34 1.44 -0.55
CA ARG A 49 -21.30 0.97 0.45
C ARG A 49 -21.22 1.85 1.69
N TYR A 50 -22.31 2.54 2.01
CA TYR A 50 -22.40 3.39 3.19
C TYR A 50 -22.67 2.53 4.43
N ASN A 51 -21.70 2.46 5.35
CA ASN A 51 -21.79 1.57 6.50
C ASN A 51 -22.99 1.81 7.42
N VAL A 52 -23.44 3.06 7.55
CA VAL A 52 -24.55 3.47 8.42
C VAL A 52 -25.90 3.18 7.77
N THR A 53 -26.11 3.66 6.54
CA THR A 53 -27.41 3.56 5.85
C THR A 53 -27.60 2.25 5.09
N LYS A 54 -26.53 1.45 4.94
CA LYS A 54 -26.46 0.27 4.08
C LYS A 54 -26.78 0.55 2.61
N PHE A 55 -26.84 1.81 2.21
CA PHE A 55 -27.04 2.20 0.83
C PHE A 55 -25.81 1.84 0.01
N GLU A 56 -26.04 1.46 -1.24
CA GLU A 56 -25.01 1.15 -2.20
C GLU A 56 -25.16 2.06 -3.41
N GLN A 57 -24.06 2.70 -3.79
CA GLN A 57 -23.98 3.48 -5.00
C GLN A 57 -22.89 2.90 -5.88
N SER A 58 -23.25 2.52 -7.09
CA SER A 58 -22.30 2.08 -8.11
C SER A 58 -22.31 3.06 -9.27
N PHE A 59 -21.13 3.45 -9.73
CA PHE A 59 -21.00 4.33 -10.90
C PHE A 59 -19.76 3.98 -11.71
N ASN A 60 -19.88 4.19 -13.02
CA ASN A 60 -18.82 3.92 -13.99
C ASN A 60 -18.32 5.23 -14.56
N GLY A 61 -17.02 5.29 -14.87
CA GLY A 61 -16.40 6.52 -15.35
C GLY A 61 -15.15 6.28 -16.16
N THR A 62 -14.65 7.35 -16.75
CA THR A 62 -13.32 7.39 -17.36
C THR A 62 -12.52 8.50 -16.70
N PHE A 63 -11.36 8.14 -16.15
CA PHE A 63 -10.40 9.05 -15.55
C PHE A 63 -9.34 9.39 -16.60
N TYR A 64 -9.19 10.67 -16.88
CA TYR A 64 -8.17 11.21 -17.77
C TYR A 64 -7.12 11.90 -16.89
N PHE A 65 -5.87 11.49 -17.03
CA PHE A 65 -4.74 12.02 -16.30
C PHE A 65 -3.67 12.49 -17.26
N LYS A 66 -3.10 13.66 -16.95
CA LYS A 66 -1.91 14.18 -17.60
C LYS A 66 -1.04 14.81 -16.50
N LYS A 67 0.22 14.42 -16.46
CA LYS A 67 1.22 14.95 -15.55
C LYS A 67 1.58 16.37 -15.98
N GLU A 68 1.62 17.28 -15.02
CA GLU A 68 2.10 18.65 -15.26
C GLU A 68 3.62 18.63 -15.45
N GLU A 69 4.10 19.41 -16.42
CA GLU A 69 5.52 19.56 -16.79
C GLU A 69 6.32 20.38 -15.75
#